data_AF-A0A4R0SCN4-F1
#
_entry.id   AF-A0A4R0SCN4-F1
#
_cell.length_a   1.000
_cell.length_b   1.000
_cell.length_c   1.000
_cell.angle_alpha   90.00
_cell.angle_beta   90.00
_cell.angle_gamma   90.00
#
_symmetry.space_group_name_H-M   'P 1'
#
loop_
_entity.id
_entity.type
_entity.pdbx_description
1 polymer ?
#
loop_
_entity_poly.entity_id
_entity_poly.type
_entity_poly.pdbx_seq_one_letter_code
_entity_poly.pdbx_strand_id
1 'polypeptide(L)'
;MLPLIVTVCLSRGARAMASGKAIVRRLDAIETLGGMDVLCVDKTGTPTSGVIKLDRAQSMSGLNSSYVLHAAWLTTLIPHTTSNP
;
A
#
# COMPACT_ATOMS: atom_id res chain seq x y z
N MET A 1 8.37 31.22 -26.32
CA MET A 1 8.78 31.58 -24.95
C MET A 1 8.02 30.79 -23.87
N LEU A 2 6.70 30.63 -23.97
CA LEU A 2 5.88 29.78 -23.08
C LEU A 2 6.39 28.33 -22.88
N PRO A 3 6.80 27.59 -23.94
CA PRO A 3 7.24 26.20 -23.77
C PRO A 3 8.45 26.05 -22.84
N LEU A 4 9.36 27.02 -22.86
CA LEU A 4 10.55 27.02 -22.00
C LEU A 4 10.17 27.24 -20.53
N ILE A 5 9.28 28.21 -20.26
CA ILE A 5 8.83 28.52 -18.90
C ILE A 5 8.14 27.30 -18.29
N VAL A 6 7.21 26.69 -19.02
CA VAL A 6 6.51 25.47 -18.57
C VAL A 6 7.52 24.36 -18.28
N THR A 7 8.47 24.11 -19.18
CA THR A 7 9.52 23.10 -18.99
C THR A 7 10.35 23.35 -17.73
N VAL A 8 10.77 24.60 -17.48
CA VAL A 8 11.54 24.96 -16.28
C VAL A 8 10.71 24.77 -15.01
N CYS A 9 9.45 25.18 -15.02
CA CYS A 9 8.52 24.98 -13.90
C CYS A 9 8.32 23.49 -13.58
N LEU A 10 7.99 22.68 -14.58
CA LEU A 10 7.81 21.23 -14.43
C LEU A 10 9.10 20.54 -13.98
N SER A 11 10.26 20.96 -14.51
CA SER A 11 11.57 20.44 -14.08
C SER A 11 11.84 20.71 -12.60
N ARG A 12 11.48 21.91 -12.12
CA ARG A 12 11.57 22.24 -10.68
C ARG A 12 10.61 21.39 -9.85
N GLY A 13 9.39 21.18 -10.33
CA GLY A 13 8.41 20.29 -9.71
C GLY A 13 8.90 18.84 -9.61
N ALA A 14 9.51 18.31 -10.68
CA ALA A 14 10.11 16.98 -10.70
C ALA A 14 11.19 16.82 -9.63
N ARG A 15 12.06 17.82 -9.46
CA ARG A 15 13.09 17.81 -8.40
C ARG A 15 12.48 17.81 -7.00
N ALA A 16 11.43 18.60 -6.78
CA ALA A 16 10.73 18.62 -5.50
C ALA A 16 10.08 17.25 -5.20
N MET A 17 9.36 16.66 -6.16
CA MET A 17 8.78 15.32 -6.00
C MET A 17 9.81 14.24 -5.71
N ALA A 18 10.98 14.29 -6.36
CA ALA A 18 12.07 13.35 -6.09
C ALA A 18 12.57 13.43 -4.65
N SER A 19 12.65 14.63 -4.05
CA SER A 19 12.99 14.78 -2.62
C SER A 19 11.93 14.15 -1.69
N GLY A 20 10.69 14.04 -2.15
CA GLY A 20 9.60 13.32 -1.50
C GLY A 20 9.51 11.83 -1.85
N LYS A 21 10.57 11.23 -2.42
CA LYS A 21 10.62 9.82 -2.88
C LYS A 21 9.64 9.48 -4.02
N ALA A 22 9.15 10.48 -4.75
CA ALA A 22 8.33 10.27 -5.95
C ALA A 22 9.15 10.58 -7.22
N ILE A 23 9.49 9.55 -7.99
CA ILE A 23 10.31 9.68 -9.20
C ILE A 23 9.42 9.99 -10.41
N VAL A 24 9.63 11.16 -11.02
CA VAL A 24 8.93 11.57 -12.24
C VAL A 24 9.77 11.19 -13.46
N ARG A 25 9.24 10.29 -14.30
CA ARG A 25 9.94 9.82 -15.52
C ARG A 25 9.76 10.74 -16.73
N ARG A 26 8.65 11.50 -16.78
CA ARG A 26 8.31 12.43 -17.85
C ARG A 26 7.65 13.66 -17.25
N LEU A 27 8.03 14.86 -17.71
CA LEU A 27 7.56 16.12 -17.13
C LEU A 27 6.05 16.35 -17.34
N ASP A 28 5.49 15.86 -18.44
CA ASP A 28 4.05 15.91 -18.75
C ASP A 28 3.19 15.19 -17.70
N ALA A 29 3.72 14.13 -17.08
CA ALA A 29 3.02 13.39 -16.03
C ALA A 29 2.69 14.25 -14.81
N ILE A 30 3.41 15.35 -14.58
CA ILE A 30 3.16 16.28 -13.47
C ILE A 30 1.86 17.05 -13.71
N GLU A 31 1.60 17.47 -14.94
CA GLU A 31 0.35 18.16 -15.29
C GLU A 31 -0.82 17.20 -15.21
N THR A 32 -0.66 15.98 -15.73
CA THR A 32 -1.67 14.92 -15.58
C THR A 32 -1.98 14.70 -14.11
N LEU A 33 -0.97 14.53 -13.26
CA LEU A 33 -1.13 14.33 -11.82
C LEU A 33 -1.81 15.52 -11.12
N GLY A 34 -1.44 16.75 -11.48
CA GLY A 34 -2.02 17.97 -10.89
C GLY A 34 -3.48 18.22 -11.27
N GLY A 35 -3.95 17.63 -12.37
CA GLY A 35 -5.34 17.73 -12.84
C GLY A 35 -6.19 16.49 -12.56
N MET A 36 -5.73 15.53 -11.75
CA MET A 36 -6.51 14.32 -11.46
C MET A 36 -7.57 14.58 -10.39
N ASP A 37 -8.80 14.12 -10.64
CA ASP A 37 -9.87 14.09 -9.63
C ASP A 37 -9.88 12.79 -8.80
N VAL A 38 -9.38 11.69 -9.38
CA VAL A 38 -9.41 10.35 -8.77
C VAL A 38 -8.03 9.73 -8.79
N LEU A 39 -7.54 9.36 -7.61
CA LEU A 39 -6.30 8.62 -7.43
C LEU A 39 -6.59 7.17 -7.04
N CYS A 40 -6.31 6.24 -7.96
CA CYS A 40 -6.36 4.81 -7.67
C CYS A 40 -5.00 4.35 -7.13
N VAL A 41 -5.00 3.79 -5.92
CA VAL A 41 -3.80 3.25 -5.27
C VAL A 41 -3.97 1.75 -5.08
N ASP A 42 -2.99 0.94 -5.49
CA ASP A 42 -3.03 -0.51 -5.23
C ASP A 42 -2.84 -0.81 -3.75
N LYS A 43 -3.60 -1.75 -3.18
CA LYS A 43 -3.59 -2.01 -1.72
C LYS A 43 -2.28 -2.63 -1.25
N THR A 44 -1.74 -3.58 -2.00
CA THR A 44 -0.62 -4.43 -1.55
C THR A 44 0.70 -3.68 -1.77
N GLY A 45 1.48 -3.50 -0.72
CA GLY A 45 2.76 -2.78 -0.80
C GLY A 45 2.65 -1.25 -0.90
N THR A 46 1.43 -0.68 -0.94
CA THR A 46 1.24 0.79 -0.97
C THR A 46 0.55 1.31 0.33
N PRO A 47 -0.77 1.18 0.59
CA PRO A 47 -1.30 1.38 1.94
C PRO A 47 -0.90 0.28 2.93
N THR A 48 -0.72 -0.96 2.45
CA THR A 48 -0.40 -2.10 3.31
C THR A 48 1.05 -2.54 3.12
N SER A 49 1.71 -2.99 4.19
CA SER A 49 3.11 -3.43 4.16
C SER A 49 3.35 -4.70 3.34
N GLY A 50 2.32 -5.29 2.71
CA GLY A 50 2.41 -6.60 2.04
C GLY A 50 2.67 -7.77 3.01
N VAL A 51 2.72 -7.50 4.31
CA VAL A 51 2.96 -8.47 5.38
C VAL A 51 1.69 -8.59 6.20
N ILE A 52 1.18 -9.81 6.32
CA ILE A 52 0.06 -10.12 7.20
C ILE A 52 0.59 -10.13 8.64
N LYS A 53 -0.03 -9.34 9.51
CA LYS A 53 0.25 -9.32 10.95
C LYS A 53 -1.01 -9.71 11.69
N LEU A 54 -0.88 -10.60 12.67
CA LEU A 54 -1.96 -10.90 13.59
C LEU A 54 -2.16 -9.69 14.51
N ASP A 55 -3.34 -9.07 14.44
CA ASP A 55 -3.70 -7.96 15.33
C ASP A 55 -4.14 -8.49 16.71
N ARG A 56 -5.10 -9.42 16.73
CA ARG A 56 -5.65 -10.00 17.98
C ARG A 56 -6.13 -11.42 17.79
N ALA A 57 -6.02 -12.23 18.85
CA ALA A 57 -6.64 -13.54 18.97
C ALA A 57 -7.63 -13.50 20.14
N GLN A 58 -8.91 -13.30 19.84
CA GLN A 58 -9.95 -13.08 20.84
C GLN A 58 -10.90 -14.29 20.92
N SER A 59 -11.37 -14.58 22.13
CA SER A 59 -12.49 -15.50 22.35
C SER A 59 -13.82 -14.84 21.96
N MET A 60 -14.92 -15.62 22.04
CA MET A 60 -16.28 -15.13 21.78
C MET A 60 -16.69 -13.92 22.64
N SER A 61 -16.04 -13.73 23.79
CA SER A 61 -16.28 -12.59 24.68
C SER A 61 -15.46 -11.34 24.32
N GLY A 62 -14.67 -11.36 23.23
CA GLY A 62 -13.79 -10.25 22.84
C GLY A 62 -12.53 -10.12 23.70
N LEU A 63 -12.28 -11.07 24.61
CA LEU A 63 -11.07 -11.09 25.42
C LEU A 63 -9.95 -11.80 24.67
N ASN A 64 -8.74 -11.24 24.71
CA ASN A 64 -7.57 -11.90 24.17
C ASN A 64 -7.39 -13.27 24.85
N SER A 65 -7.26 -14.32 24.05
CA SER A 65 -7.21 -15.70 24.54
C SER A 65 -6.00 -16.43 23.97
N SER A 66 -5.11 -16.86 24.87
CA SER A 66 -3.94 -17.67 24.53
C SER A 66 -4.33 -19.01 23.91
N TYR A 67 -5.48 -19.57 24.30
CA TYR A 67 -6.01 -20.80 23.71
C TYR A 67 -6.36 -20.60 22.23
N VAL A 68 -7.05 -19.52 21.88
CA VAL A 68 -7.42 -19.21 20.47
C VAL A 68 -6.17 -18.98 19.63
N LEU A 69 -5.17 -18.27 20.17
CA LEU A 69 -3.89 -18.08 19.49
C LEU A 69 -3.17 -19.42 19.25
N HIS A 70 -3.11 -20.27 20.28
CA HIS A 70 -2.43 -21.56 20.20
C HIS A 70 -3.13 -22.51 19.21
N ALA A 71 -4.47 -22.57 19.25
CA ALA A 71 -5.26 -23.34 18.31
C ALA A 71 -5.04 -22.85 16.88
N ALA A 72 -5.14 -21.54 16.63
CA ALA A 72 -4.91 -20.95 15.30
C ALA A 72 -3.49 -21.25 14.77
N TRP A 73 -2.48 -21.21 15.65
CA TRP A 73 -1.11 -21.53 15.27
C TRP A 73 -0.96 -23.00 14.83
N LEU A 74 -1.55 -23.95 15.58
CA LEU A 74 -1.55 -25.36 15.22
C LEU A 74 -2.24 -25.61 13.87
N THR A 75 -3.38 -24.96 13.64
CA THR A 75 -4.13 -25.02 12.37
C THR A 75 -3.34 -24.47 11.18
N THR A 76 -2.44 -23.52 11.40
CA THR A 76 -1.60 -22.95 10.32
C THR A 76 -0.42 -23.87 9.99
N LEU A 77 0.07 -24.65 10.95
CA LEU A 77 1.19 -25.58 10.78
C LEU A 77 0.80 -26.94 10.21
N ILE A 78 -0.42 -27.39 10.52
CA ILE A 78 -0.94 -28.63 9.99
C ILE A 78 -1.62 -28.28 8.65
N PRO A 79 -1.04 -28.61 7.48
CA PRO A 79 -1.73 -28.41 6.22
C PRO A 79 -3.06 -29.17 6.27
N HIS A 80 -4.16 -28.45 6.12
CA HIS A 80 -5.48 -29.06 6.04
C HIS A 80 -5.56 -29.97 4.81
N THR A 81 -5.50 -31.28 5.05
CA THR A 81 -5.88 -32.33 4.08
C THR A 81 -7.39 -32.60 4.08
N THR A 82 -8.20 -31.63 4.51
CA THR A 82 -9.66 -31.76 4.46
C THR A 82 -10.15 -31.17 3.15
N SER A 83 -10.43 -32.06 2.19
CA SER A 83 -11.26 -31.74 1.03
C SER A 83 -12.57 -31.13 1.53
N ASN A 84 -12.86 -29.91 1.08
CA ASN A 84 -14.23 -29.39 1.14
C ASN A 84 -15.11 -30.27 0.23
N PRO A 85 -16.31 -30.73 0.66
CA PRO A 85 -17.30 -31.21 -0.29
C PRO A 85 -17.76 -30.09 -1.24
#